data_AF-A0ABD5F0R4-F1
#
_entry.id   AF-A0ABD5F0R4-F1
#
_cell.length_a   1.000
_cell.length_b   1.000
_cell.length_c   1.000
_cell.angle_alpha   90.00
_cell.angle_beta   90.00
_cell.angle_gamma   90.00
#
_symmetry.space_group_name_H-M   'P 1'
#
loop_
_entity.id
_entity.type
_entity.pdbx_description
1 polymer ?
#
loop_
_entity_poly.entity_id
_entity_poly.type
_entity_poly.pdbx_seq_one_letter_code
_entity_poly.pdbx_strand_id
1 'polypeptide(L)'
;AYAHLDDLALASSPAASGTLFGTEVAPAEIRARMLAAPRIVAVADAYGEPGDSTGRAATKSAVLRAHFEACETRRVTRAQITVYARPGYC
;
A
#
# COMPACT_ATOMS: atom_id res chain seq x y z
N ALA A 1 -15.89 7.21 -7.05
CA ALA A 1 -14.49 6.90 -7.42
C ALA A 1 -13.57 7.77 -6.55
N TYR A 2 -12.52 7.21 -5.95
CA TYR A 2 -11.44 8.02 -5.37
C TYR A 2 -10.63 8.60 -6.54
N ALA A 3 -11.16 9.63 -7.21
CA ALA A 3 -10.74 10.06 -8.55
C ALA A 3 -9.29 10.57 -8.66
N HIS A 4 -8.51 10.56 -7.58
CA HIS A 4 -7.14 11.08 -7.52
C HIS A 4 -6.15 10.19 -6.75
N LEU A 5 -6.49 8.92 -6.48
CA LEU A 5 -5.60 7.97 -5.81
C LEU A 5 -5.27 6.82 -6.77
N ASP A 6 -4.02 6.77 -7.21
CA ASP A 6 -3.47 5.64 -7.96
C ASP A 6 -3.09 4.52 -6.99
N ASP A 7 -3.71 3.35 -7.14
CA ASP A 7 -3.33 2.17 -6.37
C ASP A 7 -2.02 1.58 -6.92
N LEU A 8 -0.92 1.85 -6.20
CA LEU A 8 0.42 1.46 -6.58
C LEU A 8 0.61 -0.06 -6.69
N ALA A 9 -0.23 -0.87 -6.05
CA ALA A 9 -0.09 -2.32 -6.05
C ALA A 9 -0.79 -2.99 -7.23
N LEU A 10 -1.80 -2.36 -7.83
CA LEU A 10 -2.66 -3.01 -8.82
C LEU A 10 -2.12 -2.94 -10.25
N ALA A 11 -2.17 -4.08 -10.94
CA ALA A 11 -2.13 -4.14 -12.40
C ALA A 11 -3.51 -3.83 -13.00
N SER A 12 -4.57 -4.28 -12.33
CA SER A 12 -5.96 -4.08 -12.75
C SER A 12 -6.83 -3.82 -11.53
N SER A 13 -7.72 -2.84 -11.67
CA SER A 13 -8.70 -2.50 -10.63
C SER A 13 -9.72 -3.63 -10.43
N PRO A 14 -10.43 -3.69 -9.28
CA PRO A 14 -11.49 -4.67 -9.05
C PRO A 14 -12.52 -4.76 -10.18
N ALA A 15 -12.98 -3.61 -10.68
CA ALA A 15 -13.96 -3.54 -11.76
C ALA A 15 -13.40 -4.06 -13.09
N ALA A 16 -12.12 -3.83 -13.38
CA ALA A 16 -11.48 -4.26 -14.62
C ALA A 16 -11.05 -5.74 -14.60
N SER A 17 -10.68 -6.28 -13.44
CA SER A 17 -10.28 -7.69 -13.30
C SER A 17 -11.44 -8.64 -13.03
N GLY A 18 -12.61 -8.14 -12.63
CA GLY A 18 -13.72 -8.96 -12.17
C GLY A 18 -13.45 -9.66 -10.83
N THR A 19 -12.50 -9.16 -10.04
CA THR A 19 -12.15 -9.69 -8.71
C THR A 19 -12.46 -8.66 -7.62
N LEU A 20 -12.70 -9.10 -6.38
CA LEU A 20 -13.06 -8.19 -5.29
C LEU A 20 -11.95 -7.17 -4.97
N PHE A 21 -10.69 -7.57 -5.11
CA PHE A 21 -9.53 -6.78 -4.67
C PHE A 21 -8.67 -6.23 -5.82
N GLY A 22 -9.05 -6.50 -7.07
CA GLY A 22 -8.16 -6.28 -8.20
C GLY A 22 -7.11 -7.38 -8.33
N THR A 23 -6.13 -7.16 -9.20
CA THR A 23 -4.97 -8.06 -9.35
C THR A 23 -3.70 -7.28 -9.13
N GLU A 24 -2.92 -7.67 -8.13
CA GLU A 24 -1.65 -7.02 -7.82
C GLU A 24 -0.53 -7.41 -8.78
N VAL A 25 0.34 -6.45 -9.11
CA VAL A 25 1.61 -6.68 -9.80
C VAL A 25 2.57 -7.53 -8.94
N ALA A 26 3.69 -7.96 -9.54
CA ALA A 26 4.73 -8.71 -8.84
C ALA A 26 5.46 -7.84 -7.79
N PRO A 27 6.05 -8.44 -6.73
CA PRO A 27 6.72 -7.70 -5.66
C PRO A 27 7.77 -6.68 -6.14
N ALA A 28 8.57 -7.03 -7.15
CA ALA A 28 9.60 -6.12 -7.70
C ALA A 28 8.99 -4.84 -8.30
N GLU A 29 7.85 -4.97 -8.98
CA GLU A 29 7.13 -3.84 -9.56
C GLU A 29 6.44 -3.00 -8.49
N ILE A 30 5.86 -3.64 -7.46
CA ILE A 30 5.32 -2.92 -6.29
C ILE A 30 6.42 -2.06 -5.65
N ARG A 31 7.61 -2.64 -5.44
CA ARG A 31 8.77 -1.91 -4.90
C ARG A 31 9.13 -0.71 -5.77
N ALA A 32 9.23 -0.89 -7.09
CA ALA A 32 9.58 0.18 -8.01
C ALA A 32 8.56 1.34 -7.95
N ARG A 33 7.26 1.02 -8.00
CA ARG A 33 6.17 2.00 -7.93
C ARG A 33 6.14 2.76 -6.60
N MET A 34 6.30 2.05 -5.49
CA MET A 34 6.41 2.68 -4.17
C MET A 34 7.61 3.64 -4.09
N LEU A 35 8.76 3.24 -4.64
CA LEU A 35 9.96 4.08 -4.65
C LEU A 35 9.87 5.29 -5.60
N ALA A 36 8.95 5.29 -6.57
CA ALA A 36 8.67 6.46 -7.39
C ALA A 36 7.72 7.45 -6.70
N ALA A 37 6.94 7.00 -5.71
CA ALA A 37 6.00 7.86 -5.01
C ALA A 37 6.71 8.77 -3.99
N PRO A 38 6.34 10.07 -3.90
CA PRO A 38 6.83 10.97 -2.86
C PRO A 38 6.11 10.76 -1.52
N ARG A 39 4.85 10.31 -1.55
CA ARG A 39 3.98 10.09 -0.39
C ARG A 39 3.09 8.87 -0.67
N ILE A 40 2.81 8.08 0.35
CA ILE A 40 2.01 6.86 0.26
C ILE A 40 0.94 6.89 1.34
N VAL A 41 -0.29 6.50 0.99
CA VAL A 41 -1.33 6.19 1.97
C VAL A 41 -1.46 4.68 2.01
N ALA A 42 -1.15 4.06 3.15
CA ALA A 42 -1.29 2.64 3.35
C ALA A 42 -2.54 2.34 4.15
N VAL A 43 -3.27 1.30 3.75
CA VAL A 43 -4.41 0.75 4.48
C VAL A 43 -4.06 -0.68 4.89
N ALA A 44 -4.20 -0.99 6.17
CA ALA A 44 -4.00 -2.32 6.73
C ALA A 44 -5.17 -2.68 7.65
N ASP A 45 -5.48 -3.97 7.83
CA ASP A 45 -6.34 -4.39 8.93
C ASP A 45 -5.57 -4.22 10.25
N ALA A 46 -6.18 -3.51 11.19
CA ALA A 46 -5.61 -3.15 12.48
C ALA A 46 -5.35 -4.36 13.39
N TYR A 47 -5.92 -5.52 13.07
CA TYR A 47 -5.76 -6.79 13.78
C TYR A 47 -4.88 -7.78 13.00
N GLY A 48 -4.35 -7.36 11.86
CA GLY A 48 -3.55 -8.19 10.97
C GLY A 48 -4.39 -8.99 9.99
N GLU A 49 -3.76 -9.32 8.88
CA GLU A 49 -4.31 -10.20 7.85
C GLU A 49 -3.62 -11.58 7.95
N PRO A 50 -4.25 -12.64 7.41
CA PRO A 50 -3.58 -13.91 7.18
C PRO A 50 -2.27 -13.71 6.42
N GLY A 51 -1.28 -14.57 6.70
CA GLY A 51 0.03 -14.48 6.06
C GLY A 51 -0.05 -14.55 4.53
N ASP A 52 0.67 -13.63 3.86
CA ASP A 52 0.79 -13.58 2.41
C ASP A 52 1.96 -14.45 1.93
N SER A 53 1.66 -15.51 1.18
CA SER A 53 2.66 -16.39 0.56
C SER A 53 3.30 -15.81 -0.71
N THR A 54 2.74 -14.72 -1.25
CA THR A 54 3.20 -14.11 -2.52
C THR A 54 4.35 -13.12 -2.31
N GLY A 55 4.69 -12.80 -1.06
CA GLY A 55 5.77 -11.89 -0.71
C GLY A 55 5.48 -10.41 -0.97
N ARG A 56 4.25 -10.07 -1.40
CA ARG A 56 3.84 -8.69 -1.69
C ARG A 56 3.69 -7.89 -0.41
N ALA A 57 3.02 -8.42 0.60
CA ALA A 57 2.87 -7.76 1.90
C ALA A 57 4.22 -7.54 2.59
N ALA A 58 5.12 -8.53 2.51
CA ALA A 58 6.48 -8.43 3.01
C ALA A 58 7.27 -7.33 2.29
N THR A 59 7.16 -7.25 0.96
CA THR A 59 7.83 -6.23 0.15
C THR A 59 7.33 -4.82 0.48
N LYS A 60 6.01 -4.62 0.56
CA LYS A 60 5.40 -3.33 0.95
C LYS A 60 5.92 -2.89 2.33
N SER A 61 5.86 -3.78 3.30
CA SER A 61 6.32 -3.50 4.67
C SER A 61 7.81 -3.17 4.72
N ALA A 62 8.65 -3.88 3.97
CA ALA A 62 10.09 -3.62 3.91
C ALA A 62 10.39 -2.25 3.29
N VAL A 63 9.71 -1.88 2.20
CA VAL A 63 9.92 -0.58 1.54
C VAL A 63 9.48 0.57 2.43
N LEU A 64 8.31 0.48 3.07
CA LEU A 64 7.83 1.52 4.00
C LEU A 64 8.82 1.74 5.13
N ARG A 65 9.31 0.67 5.78
CA ARG A 65 10.28 0.79 6.87
C ARG A 65 11.63 1.36 6.44
N ALA A 66 12.09 1.05 5.22
CA ALA A 66 13.42 1.43 4.77
C ALA A 66 13.50 2.84 4.16
N HIS A 67 12.40 3.36 3.62
CA HIS A 67 12.43 4.53 2.74
C HIS A 67 11.42 5.63 3.05
N PHE A 68 10.58 5.44 4.06
CA PHE A 68 9.51 6.36 4.42
C PHE A 68 9.38 6.50 5.94
N GLU A 69 8.84 7.64 6.37
CA GLU A 69 8.44 7.94 7.74
C GLU A 69 6.92 7.92 7.84
N ALA A 70 6.38 7.37 8.93
CA ALA A 70 4.95 7.42 9.22
C ALA A 70 4.60 8.79 9.82
N CYS A 71 3.84 9.60 9.09
CA CYS A 71 3.50 10.96 9.50
C CYS A 71 2.24 11.01 10.36
N GLU A 72 1.21 10.28 9.95
CA GLU A 72 -0.06 10.25 10.68
C GLU A 72 -0.70 8.88 10.53
N THR A 73 -1.28 8.37 11.62
CA THR A 73 -2.08 7.14 11.60
C THR A 73 -3.45 7.40 12.16
N ARG A 74 -4.48 6.96 11.44
CA ARG A 74 -5.87 6.98 11.89
C ARG A 74 -6.48 5.59 11.80
N ARG A 75 -7.28 5.24 12.80
CA ARG A 75 -8.08 4.02 12.76
C ARG A 75 -9.52 4.36 12.41
N VAL A 76 -10.06 3.69 11.40
CA VAL A 76 -11.47 3.78 11.00
C VAL A 76 -12.00 2.35 10.99
N THR A 77 -12.90 2.05 11.92
CA THR A 77 -13.39 0.68 12.17
C THR A 77 -12.22 -0.32 12.37
N ARG A 78 -12.05 -1.29 11.48
CA ARG A 78 -10.93 -2.25 11.46
C ARG A 78 -9.75 -1.78 10.61
N ALA A 79 -9.91 -0.75 9.78
CA ALA A 79 -8.82 -0.25 8.96
C ALA A 79 -7.90 0.67 9.76
N GLN A 80 -6.59 0.43 9.69
CA GLN A 80 -5.56 1.37 10.05
C GLN A 80 -5.05 2.04 8.79
N ILE A 81 -5.22 3.35 8.71
CA ILE A 81 -4.80 4.19 7.59
C ILE A 81 -3.57 4.98 8.07
N THR A 82 -2.43 4.76 7.43
CA THR A 82 -1.19 5.47 7.74
C THR A 82 -0.71 6.25 6.53
N VAL A 83 -0.41 7.53 6.74
CA VAL A 83 0.22 8.39 5.75
C VAL A 83 1.73 8.34 5.94
N TYR A 84 2.43 7.99 4.87
CA TYR A 84 3.88 7.90 4.82
C TYR A 84 4.45 8.96 3.88
N ALA A 85 5.54 9.61 4.27
CA ALA A 85 6.29 10.54 3.43
C ALA A 85 7.78 10.18 3.42
N ARG A 86 8.55 10.78 2.51
CA ARG A 86 10.02 10.67 2.58
C ARG A 86 10.55 11.26 3.89
N PRO A 87 11.71 10.80 4.38
CA PRO A 87 12.28 11.31 5.60
C PRO A 87 12.40 12.84 5.61
N GLY A 88 11.85 13.49 6.63
CA GLY A 88 11.81 14.96 6.76
C GLY A 88 10.69 15.68 5.98
N TYR A 89 9.74 14.94 5.39
CA TYR A 89 8.60 15.49 4.63
C TYR A 89 7.23 15.12 5.24
N CYS A 90 7.22 14.76 6.52
CA CYS A 90 6.05 14.94 7.36
C CYS A 90 5.90 16.44 7.69
#